data_AF-A0A928ZYS2-F1
#
_entry.id   AF-A0A928ZYS2-F1
#
_cell.length_a   1.000
_cell.length_b   1.000
_cell.length_c   1.000
_cell.angle_alpha   90.00
_cell.angle_beta   90.00
_cell.angle_gamma   90.00
#
_symmetry.space_group_name_H-M   'P 1'
#
loop_
_entity.id
_entity.type
_entity.pdbx_description
1 polymer ?
#
loop_
_entity_poly.entity_id
_entity_poly.type
_entity_poly.pdbx_seq_one_letter_code
_entity_poly.pdbx_strand_id
1 'polypeptide(L)' 'MTKFLLVLIPAFLVVAIAILSVQNATPVSLRFLAFRSVELPFGLWLGFGLAAGMVGMASLLTLSGASRR' A
#
# COMPACT_ATOMS: atom_id res chain seq x y z
N MET A 1 -18.37 2.33 14.82
CA MET A 1 -17.88 3.13 13.68
C MET A 1 -16.44 2.80 13.29
N THR A 2 -15.48 2.83 14.21
CA THR A 2 -14.04 2.59 13.89
C THR A 2 -13.76 1.24 13.20
N LYS A 3 -14.38 0.15 13.65
CA LYS A 3 -14.22 -1.18 13.01
C LYS A 3 -14.74 -1.22 11.57
N PHE A 4 -15.81 -0.46 11.28
CA PHE A 4 -16.37 -0.37 9.95
C PHE A 4 -15.44 0.42 9.02
N LEU A 5 -14.92 1.56 9.49
CA LEU A 5 -13.94 2.36 8.74
C LEU A 5 -12.64 1.58 8.46
N LEU A 6 -12.20 0.74 9.42
CA LEU A 6 -11.03 -0.14 9.27
C LEU A 6 -11.12 -1.10 8.08
N VAL A 7 -12.33 -1.47 7.65
CA VAL A 7 -12.54 -2.34 6.48
C VAL A 7 -12.90 -1.52 5.26
N LEU A 8 -13.78 -0.52 5.41
CA LEU A 8 -14.27 0.29 4.30
C LEU A 8 -13.15 1.03 3.57
N ILE A 9 -12.23 1.65 4.32
CA ILE A 9 -11.13 2.43 3.76
C ILE A 9 -10.21 1.54 2.89
N PRO A 10 -9.63 0.44 3.39
CA PRO A 10 -8.79 -0.42 2.56
C PRO A 10 -9.56 -1.06 1.39
N ALA A 11 -10.84 -1.43 1.56
CA ALA A 11 -11.66 -1.95 0.46
C ALA A 11 -11.81 -0.91 -0.67
N PHE A 12 -12.11 0.34 -0.32
CA PHE A 12 -12.18 1.44 -1.28
C PHE A 12 -10.84 1.68 -1.97
N LEU A 13 -9.74 1.69 -1.22
CA LEU A 13 -8.39 1.87 -1.76
C LEU A 13 -8.00 0.74 -2.72
N VAL A 14 -8.36 -0.51 -2.43
CA VAL A 14 -8.12 -1.65 -3.34
C VAL A 14 -8.85 -1.44 -4.67
N VAL A 15 -10.14 -1.04 -4.63
CA VAL A 15 -10.91 -0.76 -5.86
C VAL A 15 -10.30 0.41 -6.64
N ALA A 16 -9.95 1.49 -5.95
CA ALA A 16 -9.32 2.66 -6.58
C ALA A 16 -7.99 2.29 -7.25
N ILE A 17 -7.14 1.51 -6.57
CA ILE A 17 -5.86 1.04 -7.11
C ILE A 17 -6.09 0.10 -8.30
N ALA A 18 -7.09 -0.79 -8.24
CA ALA A 18 -7.41 -1.68 -9.37
C ALA A 18 -7.82 -0.89 -10.63
N ILE A 19 -8.70 0.11 -10.47
CA ILE A 19 -9.13 0.98 -11.56
C ILE A 19 -7.92 1.75 -12.12
N LEU A 20 -7.13 2.40 -11.26
CA LEU A 20 -5.94 3.12 -11.66
C LEU A 20 -4.89 2.21 -12.31
N SER A 21 -4.78 0.96 -11.88
CA SER A 21 -3.85 -0.02 -12.47
C SER A 21 -4.23 -0.36 -13.91
N VAL A 22 -5.52 -0.59 -14.16
CA VAL A 22 -6.03 -0.90 -15.51
C VAL A 22 -5.97 0.34 -16.41
N GLN A 23 -6.30 1.52 -15.88
CA GLN A 23 -6.37 2.76 -16.65
C GLN A 23 -4.99 3.42 -16.87
N ASN A 24 -4.06 3.24 -15.93
CA ASN A 24 -2.73 3.84 -15.96
C ASN A 24 -1.65 2.75 -16.05
N ALA A 25 -1.72 1.94 -17.12
CA ALA A 25 -0.74 0.92 -17.46
C ALA A 25 0.60 1.49 -17.96
N THR A 26 0.86 2.78 -17.73
CA THR A 26 2.14 3.40 -18.09
C THR A 26 3.25 2.83 -17.19
N PRO A 27 4.35 2.33 -17.77
CA PRO A 27 5.48 1.88 -16.99
C PRO A 27 6.14 3.08 -16.30
N VAL A 28 6.34 2.97 -14.99
CA VAL A 28 7.04 3.99 -14.20
C VAL A 28 8.27 3.34 -13.56
N SER A 29 9.43 3.95 -13.80
CA SER A 29 10.68 3.55 -13.16
C SER A 29 10.86 4.30 -11.84
N LEU A 30 10.93 3.59 -10.72
CA LEU A 30 11.48 4.15 -9.49
C LEU A 30 13.00 4.00 -9.50
N ARG A 31 13.73 5.11 -9.71
CA ARG A 31 15.19 5.14 -9.61
C ARG A 31 15.58 5.14 -8.14
N PHE A 32 16.01 3.98 -7.66
CA PHE A 32 16.65 3.87 -6.35
C PHE A 32 18.09 4.40 -6.44
N LEU A 33 18.61 4.90 -5.32
CA LEU A 33 19.90 5.63 -5.21
C LEU A 33 21.04 5.04 -6.05
N ALA A 34 21.22 3.71 -6.07
CA ALA A 34 22.29 3.03 -6.82
C ALA A 34 21.84 1.78 -7.62
N PHE A 35 20.55 1.42 -7.61
CA PHE A 35 20.07 0.17 -8.20
C PHE A 35 19.42 0.40 -9.58
N ARG A 36 19.54 -0.62 -10.44
CA ARG A 36 18.83 -0.66 -11.73
C ARG A 36 17.32 -0.66 -11.44
N SER A 37 16.63 0.38 -11.89
CA SER A 37 15.17 0.49 -11.76
C SER A 37 14.48 -0.48 -12.71
N VAL A 38 13.51 -1.23 -12.20
CA VAL A 38 12.59 -2.01 -13.04
C VAL A 38 11.38 -1.13 -13.34
N GLU A 39 10.99 -1.10 -14.61
CA GLU A 39 9.75 -0.45 -15.03
C GLU A 39 8.58 -1.33 -14.63
N LEU A 40 7.75 -0.83 -13.71
CA LEU A 40 6.52 -1.49 -13.29
C LEU A 40 5.35 -0.54 -13.53
N PRO A 41 4.14 -1.06 -13.81
CA PRO A 41 2.94 -0.24 -13.92
C PRO A 41 2.70 0.55 -12.63
N PHE A 42 2.25 1.79 -12.76
CA PHE A 42 1.99 2.66 -11.61
C PHE A 42 1.06 2.03 -10.56
N GLY A 43 0.02 1.31 -11.00
CA GLY A 43 -0.89 0.60 -10.11
C GLY A 43 -0.22 -0.46 -9.23
N LEU A 44 0.83 -1.12 -9.73
CA LEU A 44 1.59 -2.10 -8.95
C LEU A 44 2.38 -1.43 -7.83
N TRP A 45 2.99 -0.26 -8.10
CA TRP A 45 3.66 0.53 -7.07
C TRP A 45 2.71 1.00 -5.97
N LEU A 46 1.50 1.45 -6.34
CA LEU A 46 0.46 1.80 -5.37
C LEU A 46 0.04 0.61 -4.51
N GLY A 47 -0.11 -0.57 -5.11
CA GLY A 47 -0.40 -1.81 -4.39
C GLY A 47 0.66 -2.16 -3.35
N PHE A 48 1.94 -2.06 -3.72
CA PHE A 48 3.04 -2.26 -2.77
C PHE A 48 3.02 -1.23 -1.63
N GLY A 49 2.75 0.05 -1.93
CA GLY A 49 2.64 1.09 -0.91
C GLY A 49 1.52 0.84 0.08
N LEU A 50 0.33 0.47 -0.40
CA LEU A 50 -0.82 0.13 0.46
C LEU A 50 -0.49 -1.07 1.37
N ALA A 51 0.05 -2.14 0.80
CA ALA A 51 0.43 -3.33 1.56
C ALA A 51 1.48 -3.02 2.62
N ALA A 52 2.55 -2.31 2.25
CA ALA A 52 3.61 -1.91 3.19
C ALA A 52 3.07 -1.03 4.33
N GLY A 53 2.20 -0.07 4.01
CA GLY A 53 1.54 0.77 5.02
C GLY A 53 0.67 -0.03 5.99
N MET A 54 -0.12 -0.99 5.49
CA MET A 54 -0.95 -1.86 6.32
C MET A 54 -0.11 -2.76 7.23
N VAL A 55 0.94 -3.40 6.69
CA VAL A 55 1.87 -4.23 7.47
C VAL A 55 2.60 -3.39 8.52
N GLY A 56 3.07 -2.20 8.15
CA GLY A 56 3.72 -1.27 9.07
C GLY A 56 2.81 -0.84 10.23
N MET A 57 1.58 -0.43 9.93
CA MET A 57 0.59 -0.07 10.94
C MET A 57 0.26 -1.26 11.86
N ALA A 58 0.03 -2.45 11.29
CA ALA A 58 -0.23 -3.66 12.07
C ALA A 58 0.95 -4.00 13.01
N SER A 59 2.18 -3.84 12.53
CA SER A 59 3.40 -4.07 13.31
C SER A 59 3.52 -3.06 14.46
N LEU A 60 3.28 -1.78 14.21
CA LEU A 60 3.29 -0.71 15.22
C LEU A 60 2.21 -0.88 16.28
N LEU A 61 0.99 -1.26 15.86
CA LEU A 61 -0.10 -1.56 16.80
C LEU A 61 0.22 -2.77 17.67
N THR A 62 0.82 -3.81 17.09
CA THR A 62 1.23 -5.01 17.83
C THR A 62 2.30 -4.67 18.85
N LEU A 63 3.32 -3.89 18.48
CA LEU A 63 4.42 -3.50 19.37
C LEU A 63 3.95 -2.54 20.47
N SER A 64 3.12 -1.55 20.14
CA SER A 64 2.56 -0.61 21.13
C SER A 64 1.57 -1.28 22.09
N GLY A 65 0.84 -2.30 21.63
CA GLY A 65 0.01 -3.15 22.48
C GLY A 65 0.81 -4.07 23.41
N ALA A 66 1.97 -4.57 22.96
CA ALA A 66 2.90 -5.36 23.78
C ALA A 66 3.56 -4.53 24.88
N SER A 67 3.79 -3.23 24.65
CA SER A 67 4.40 -2.33 25.65
C SER A 67 3.46 -1.91 26.80
N ARG A 68 2.15 -2.18 26.69
CA ARG A 68 1.14 -1.84 27.72
C ARG A 68 0.64 -3.04 28.54
N ARG A 69 1.25 -4.21 28.35
CA ARG A 69 1.04 -5.40 29.20
C ARG A 69 2.29 -5.65 30.02
#